data_AF-A0A1M5ZE22-F1
#
_entry.id   AF-A0A1M5ZE22-F1
#
_cell.length_a   1.000
_cell.length_b   1.000
_cell.length_c   1.000
_cell.angle_alpha   90.00
_cell.angle_beta   90.00
_cell.angle_gamma   90.00
#
_symmetry.space_group_name_H-M   'P 1'
#
loop_
_entity.id
_entity.type
_entity.pdbx_description
1 polymer ?
#
loop_
_entity_poly.entity_id
_entity_poly.type
_entity_poly.pdbx_seq_one_letter_code
_entity_poly.pdbx_strand_id
1 'polypeptide(L)'
;MKNIQIYTAEKYNTSEYVEVKSNIYKTHDSFMDQDAFVTTLSFEQEPEYEEGSDSSDISQYPLEDVLDKYYVAVSDFYEDLNDGSSNTCYLELSGESLEDIENLLEIVGKHVYNKEEESDGKTYIKLIIE
;
A
#
# COMPACT_ATOMS: atom_id res chain seq x y z
N MET A 1 -2.70 2.13 -10.22
CA MET A 1 -3.24 2.37 -8.86
C MET A 1 -3.63 3.83 -8.79
N LYS A 2 -4.93 4.11 -8.71
CA LYS A 2 -5.46 5.47 -8.60
C LYS A 2 -6.37 5.61 -7.38
N ASN A 3 -6.86 6.83 -7.17
CA ASN A 3 -7.79 7.17 -6.09
C ASN A 3 -7.27 6.69 -4.72
N ILE A 4 -5.95 6.81 -4.51
CA ILE A 4 -5.30 6.35 -3.29
C ILE A 4 -5.76 7.21 -2.12
N GLN A 5 -6.35 6.58 -1.12
CA GLN A 5 -6.95 7.23 0.04
C GLN A 5 -6.53 6.53 1.32
N ILE A 6 -6.57 7.29 2.42
CA ILE A 6 -6.42 6.73 3.76
C ILE A 6 -7.72 6.02 4.12
N TYR A 7 -7.62 4.79 4.62
CA TYR A 7 -8.72 4.05 5.20
C TYR A 7 -8.46 3.84 6.69
N THR A 8 -9.35 4.37 7.54
CA THR A 8 -9.23 4.16 9.00
C THR A 8 -9.95 2.87 9.39
N ALA A 9 -9.18 1.79 9.52
CA ALA A 9 -9.73 0.47 9.88
C ALA A 9 -10.26 0.45 11.32
N GLU A 10 -11.37 -0.27 11.56
CA GLU A 10 -11.99 -0.36 12.89
C GLU A 10 -11.03 -0.95 13.94
N LYS A 11 -10.11 -1.84 13.53
CA LYS A 11 -9.13 -2.49 14.42
C LYS A 11 -8.19 -1.49 15.12
N TYR A 12 -8.01 -0.30 14.56
CA TYR A 12 -7.23 0.78 15.18
C TYR A 12 -7.86 1.37 16.44
N ASN A 13 -9.14 1.08 16.73
CA ASN A 13 -9.81 1.50 17.96
C ASN A 13 -9.55 0.58 19.16
N THR A 14 -8.73 -0.46 18.99
CA THR A 14 -8.37 -1.41 20.06
C THR A 14 -7.13 -0.95 20.83
N SER A 15 -6.84 -1.56 21.98
CA SER A 15 -5.64 -1.25 22.77
C SER A 15 -4.32 -1.73 22.14
N GLU A 16 -4.39 -2.53 21.07
CA GLU A 16 -3.21 -3.03 20.36
C GLU A 16 -2.57 -1.96 19.49
N TYR A 17 -3.32 -0.90 19.15
CA TYR A 17 -2.87 0.19 18.29
C TYR A 17 -2.85 1.50 19.08
N VAL A 18 -1.80 2.28 18.89
CA VAL A 18 -1.67 3.62 19.47
C VAL A 18 -1.45 4.61 18.34
N GLU A 19 -2.39 5.52 18.11
CA GLU A 19 -2.18 6.60 17.14
C GLU A 19 -1.02 7.50 17.60
N VAL A 20 0.06 7.52 16.83
CA VAL A 20 1.26 8.32 17.13
C VAL A 20 1.34 9.59 16.27
N LYS A 21 0.65 9.57 15.13
CA LYS A 21 0.44 10.71 14.22
C LYS A 21 -0.87 10.48 13.49
N SER A 22 -1.46 11.53 12.92
CA SER A 22 -2.72 11.42 12.17
C SER A 22 -2.65 10.29 11.14
N ASN A 23 -3.48 9.27 11.33
CA ASN A 23 -3.58 8.07 10.49
C ASN A 23 -2.35 7.14 10.52
N ILE A 24 -1.44 7.29 11.47
CA ILE A 24 -0.30 6.39 11.67
C ILE A 24 -0.36 5.82 13.08
N TYR A 25 -0.40 4.49 13.16
CA TYR A 25 -0.60 3.77 14.39
C TYR A 25 0.64 2.95 14.70
N LYS A 26 1.10 3.00 15.94
CA LYS A 26 2.10 2.07 16.45
C LYS A 26 1.41 0.80 16.93
N THR A 27 1.97 -0.35 16.58
CA THR A 27 1.52 -1.68 17.02
C THR A 27 2.73 -2.59 17.30
N HIS A 28 2.49 -3.82 17.71
CA HIS A 28 3.50 -4.85 17.88
C HIS A 28 3.37 -5.91 16.78
N ASP A 29 4.39 -6.03 15.93
CA ASP A 29 4.50 -7.09 14.96
C ASP A 29 4.89 -8.39 15.70
N SER A 30 3.94 -9.31 15.81
CA SER A 30 4.13 -10.58 16.52
C SER A 30 5.02 -11.57 15.77
N PHE A 31 5.19 -11.41 14.45
CA PHE A 31 6.06 -12.28 13.66
C PHE A 31 7.53 -11.88 13.81
N MET A 32 7.79 -10.57 13.76
CA MET A 32 9.13 -10.00 13.92
C MET A 32 9.51 -9.79 15.40
N ASP A 33 8.55 -9.89 16.33
CA ASP A 33 8.71 -9.63 17.77
C ASP A 33 9.28 -8.24 18.05
N GLN A 34 8.74 -7.23 17.38
CA GLN A 34 9.18 -5.84 17.49
C GLN A 34 8.03 -4.84 17.34
N ASP A 35 8.27 -3.59 17.73
CA ASP A 35 7.34 -2.51 17.43
C ASP A 35 7.32 -2.22 15.92
N ALA A 36 6.15 -1.89 15.38
CA ALA A 36 5.97 -1.49 13.99
C ALA A 36 5.01 -0.29 13.89
N PHE A 37 5.03 0.38 12.74
CA PHE A 37 4.13 1.49 12.42
C PHE A 37 3.27 1.12 11.23
N VAL A 38 1.97 1.33 11.33
CA VAL A 38 1.01 0.92 10.31
C VAL A 38 0.10 2.06 9.88
N THR A 39 -0.34 1.99 8.63
CA THR A 39 -1.48 2.73 8.08
C THR A 39 -2.24 1.80 7.13
N THR A 40 -3.51 2.08 6.87
CA THR A 40 -4.24 1.39 5.80
C THR A 40 -4.52 2.36 4.66
N LEU A 41 -4.24 1.92 3.44
CA LEU A 41 -4.59 2.62 2.22
C LEU A 41 -5.66 1.84 1.45
N SER A 42 -6.56 2.57 0.80
CA SER A 42 -7.40 2.04 -0.27
C SER A 42 -6.98 2.61 -1.61
N PHE A 43 -7.09 1.84 -2.68
CA PHE A 43 -6.78 2.28 -4.04
C PHE A 43 -7.59 1.49 -5.07
N GLU A 44 -7.78 2.06 -6.25
CA GLU A 44 -8.38 1.35 -7.38
C GLU A 44 -7.28 0.77 -8.28
N GLN A 45 -7.46 -0.50 -8.67
CA GLN A 45 -6.66 -1.12 -9.71
C GLN A 45 -7.07 -0.64 -11.10
N GLU A 46 -6.09 -0.60 -12.00
CA GLU A 46 -6.23 -0.11 -13.37
C GLU A 46 -5.76 -1.17 -14.38
N PRO A 47 -6.66 -2.03 -14.87
CA PRO A 47 -6.33 -3.07 -15.85
C PRO A 47 -5.69 -2.51 -17.13
N GLU A 48 -5.96 -1.25 -17.47
CA GLU A 48 -5.31 -0.54 -18.58
C GLU A 48 -3.79 -0.32 -18.38
N TYR A 49 -3.30 -0.44 -17.14
CA TYR A 49 -1.88 -0.45 -16.75
C TYR A 49 -1.39 -1.85 -16.38
N GLU A 50 -2.09 -2.90 -16.83
CA GLU A 50 -1.76 -4.31 -16.57
C GLU A 50 -1.89 -4.74 -15.09
N GLU A 51 -2.68 -4.00 -14.32
CA GLU A 51 -3.04 -4.35 -12.94
C GLU A 51 -4.20 -5.36 -12.89
N GLY A 52 -4.55 -5.83 -11.70
CA GLY A 52 -5.61 -6.81 -11.47
C GLY A 52 -6.98 -6.28 -11.86
N SER A 53 -7.86 -7.19 -12.31
CA SER A 53 -9.21 -6.83 -12.77
C SER A 53 -10.16 -6.42 -11.64
N ASP A 54 -9.92 -6.93 -10.44
CA ASP A 54 -10.75 -6.74 -9.27
C ASP A 54 -9.95 -7.02 -7.99
N SER A 55 -10.52 -6.65 -6.85
CA SER A 55 -9.87 -6.71 -5.53
C SER A 55 -9.52 -8.11 -5.04
N SER A 56 -10.04 -9.18 -5.65
CA SER A 56 -9.63 -10.55 -5.28
C SER A 56 -8.26 -10.95 -5.84
N ASP A 57 -7.75 -10.20 -6.83
CA ASP A 57 -6.46 -10.39 -7.47
C ASP A 57 -5.69 -9.07 -7.46
N ILE A 58 -5.07 -8.74 -6.33
CA ILE A 58 -4.28 -7.51 -6.16
C ILE A 58 -2.97 -7.66 -6.93
N SER A 59 -2.75 -6.78 -7.91
CA SER A 59 -1.56 -6.81 -8.75
C SER A 59 -0.29 -6.63 -7.94
N GLN A 60 0.73 -7.41 -8.29
CA GLN A 60 2.09 -7.22 -7.79
C GLN A 60 2.70 -5.91 -8.28
N TYR A 61 2.37 -5.47 -9.50
CA TYR A 61 2.90 -4.24 -10.06
C TYR A 61 1.76 -3.23 -10.24
N PRO A 62 1.86 -2.00 -9.68
CA PRO A 62 3.05 -1.36 -9.11
C PRO A 62 3.27 -1.55 -7.59
N LEU A 63 2.49 -2.43 -6.94
CA LEU A 63 2.53 -2.58 -5.48
C LEU A 63 3.93 -2.87 -4.93
N GLU A 64 4.63 -3.89 -5.45
CA GLU A 64 5.97 -4.28 -4.99
C GLU A 64 6.98 -3.14 -5.11
N ASP A 65 6.94 -2.36 -6.20
CA ASP A 65 7.81 -1.20 -6.36
C ASP A 65 7.51 -0.10 -5.33
N VAL A 66 6.25 0.04 -4.90
CA VAL A 66 5.86 0.95 -3.80
C VAL A 66 6.37 0.42 -2.46
N LEU A 67 6.18 -0.88 -2.19
CA LEU A 67 6.67 -1.53 -0.98
C LEU A 67 8.19 -1.34 -0.82
N ASP A 68 8.95 -1.63 -1.88
CA ASP A 68 10.40 -1.48 -1.93
C ASP A 68 10.85 -0.02 -1.80
N LYS A 69 10.17 0.91 -2.49
CA LYS A 69 10.53 2.34 -2.46
C LYS A 69 10.40 2.96 -1.07
N TYR A 70 9.38 2.54 -0.32
CA TYR A 70 9.04 3.12 0.98
C TYR A 70 9.43 2.25 2.18
N TYR A 71 10.10 1.11 1.95
CA TYR A 71 10.51 0.18 3.00
C TYR A 71 9.34 -0.29 3.88
N VAL A 72 8.21 -0.61 3.24
CA VAL A 72 7.01 -1.12 3.91
C VAL A 72 6.63 -2.50 3.39
N ALA A 73 5.87 -3.26 4.18
CA ALA A 73 5.32 -4.55 3.82
C ALA A 73 3.80 -4.57 4.04
N VAL A 74 3.09 -5.44 3.33
CA VAL A 74 1.66 -5.68 3.62
C VAL A 74 1.55 -6.52 4.90
N SER A 75 0.85 -5.99 5.90
CA SER A 75 0.55 -6.72 7.15
C SER A 75 -0.86 -7.28 7.19
N ASP A 76 -1.78 -6.75 6.40
CA ASP A 76 -3.16 -7.21 6.31
C ASP A 76 -3.72 -6.97 4.90
N PHE A 77 -4.24 -8.03 4.30
CA PHE A 77 -4.88 -8.01 2.99
C PHE A 77 -6.38 -7.75 3.06
N TYR A 78 -6.98 -7.64 4.24
CA TYR A 78 -8.42 -7.41 4.41
C TYR A 78 -9.28 -8.28 3.47
N GLU A 79 -9.11 -9.59 3.49
CA GLU A 79 -9.76 -10.53 2.55
C GLU A 79 -11.29 -10.32 2.44
N ASP A 80 -11.95 -9.96 3.55
CA ASP A 80 -13.39 -9.66 3.57
C ASP A 80 -13.78 -8.39 2.80
N LEU A 81 -12.87 -7.40 2.69
CA LEU A 81 -13.07 -6.19 1.88
C LEU A 81 -12.60 -6.39 0.43
N ASN A 82 -11.62 -7.25 0.23
CA ASN A 82 -11.00 -7.56 -1.05
C ASN A 82 -11.59 -8.85 -1.67
N ASP A 83 -12.92 -8.86 -1.81
CA ASP A 83 -13.70 -10.05 -2.20
C ASP A 83 -13.95 -10.18 -3.71
N GLY A 84 -13.40 -9.26 -4.52
CA GLY A 84 -13.60 -9.20 -5.97
C GLY A 84 -14.90 -8.55 -6.42
N SER A 85 -15.72 -8.02 -5.49
CA SER A 85 -16.95 -7.29 -5.84
C SER A 85 -16.69 -5.89 -6.43
N SER A 86 -15.48 -5.36 -6.28
CA SER A 86 -15.03 -4.09 -6.82
C SER A 86 -13.56 -4.14 -7.25
N ASN A 87 -13.08 -3.11 -7.97
CA ASN A 87 -11.66 -2.89 -8.25
C ASN A 87 -10.92 -2.11 -7.14
N THR A 88 -11.62 -1.74 -6.06
CA THR A 88 -11.01 -1.04 -4.92
C THR A 88 -10.41 -2.05 -3.97
N CYS A 89 -9.11 -1.92 -3.72
CA CYS A 89 -8.35 -2.75 -2.80
C CYS A 89 -8.08 -2.00 -1.50
N TYR A 90 -7.94 -2.74 -0.40
CA TYR A 90 -7.59 -2.24 0.92
C TYR A 90 -6.37 -3.01 1.44
N LEU A 91 -5.29 -2.32 1.81
CA LEU A 91 -4.09 -2.95 2.35
C LEU A 91 -3.59 -2.21 3.58
N GLU A 92 -3.32 -2.96 4.65
CA GLU A 92 -2.53 -2.43 5.75
C GLU A 92 -1.05 -2.56 5.40
N LEU A 93 -0.34 -1.44 5.54
CA LEU A 93 1.06 -1.32 5.22
C LEU A 93 1.82 -1.03 6.52
N SER A 94 2.84 -1.84 6.78
CA SER A 94 3.67 -1.83 7.98
C SER A 94 5.10 -1.43 7.64
N GLY A 95 5.66 -0.50 8.40
CA GLY A 95 7.05 -0.07 8.33
C GLY A 95 7.74 -0.23 9.68
N GLU A 96 9.06 -0.42 9.66
CA GLU A 96 9.86 -0.52 10.89
C GLU A 96 10.00 0.85 11.58
N SER A 97 9.90 1.95 10.82
CA SER A 97 9.98 3.31 11.33
C SER A 97 8.74 4.14 11.01
N LEU A 98 8.51 5.17 11.82
CA LEU A 98 7.47 6.17 11.58
C LEU A 98 7.70 6.90 10.24
N GLU A 99 8.97 7.15 9.89
CA GLU A 99 9.36 7.86 8.67
C GLU A 99 8.97 7.09 7.40
N ASP A 100 9.03 5.76 7.43
CA ASP A 100 8.63 4.90 6.30
C ASP A 100 7.15 5.12 5.96
N ILE A 101 6.29 5.11 6.98
CA ILE A 101 4.85 5.38 6.80
C ILE A 101 4.58 6.83 6.41
N GLU A 102 5.31 7.80 6.99
CA GLU A 102 5.19 9.21 6.60
C GLU A 102 5.51 9.43 5.11
N ASN A 103 6.58 8.82 4.62
CA ASN A 103 6.98 8.90 3.22
C ASN A 103 6.00 8.16 2.30
N LEU A 104 5.52 6.99 2.70
CA LEU A 104 4.47 6.25 1.99
C LEU A 104 3.23 7.12 1.80
N LEU A 105 2.78 7.81 2.86
CA LEU A 105 1.57 8.65 2.80
C LEU A 105 1.68 9.82 1.80
N GLU A 106 2.87 10.15 1.29
CA GLU A 106 3.02 11.10 0.19
C GLU A 106 2.39 10.64 -1.14
N ILE A 107 2.02 9.37 -1.28
CA ILE A 107 1.32 8.86 -2.47
C ILE A 107 -0.19 9.07 -2.41
N VAL A 108 -0.75 9.47 -1.26
CA VAL A 108 -2.19 9.70 -1.12
C VAL A 108 -2.64 10.80 -2.09
N GLY A 109 -3.70 10.50 -2.85
CA GLY A 109 -4.24 11.38 -3.89
C GLY A 109 -3.45 11.39 -5.20
N LYS A 110 -2.36 10.62 -5.31
CA LYS A 110 -1.56 10.48 -6.54
C LYS A 110 -2.01 9.29 -7.38
N HIS A 111 -1.59 9.30 -8.63
CA HIS A 111 -1.67 8.17 -9.54
C HIS A 111 -0.31 7.45 -9.55
N VAL A 112 -0.33 6.14 -9.32
CA VAL A 112 0.87 5.31 -9.20
C VAL A 112 0.76 4.15 -10.17
N TYR A 113 1.75 4.01 -11.05
CA TYR A 113 1.74 2.99 -12.10
C TYR A 113 3.16 2.69 -12.57
N ASN A 114 3.34 1.52 -13.17
CA ASN A 114 4.59 1.19 -13.85
C ASN A 114 4.55 1.58 -15.32
N LYS A 115 5.70 2.00 -15.84
CA LYS A 115 5.88 2.33 -17.25
C LYS A 115 7.17 1.74 -17.80
N GLU A 116 7.09 1.17 -18.99
CA GLU A 116 8.27 0.79 -19.77
C GLU A 116 9.03 2.01 -20.28
N GLU A 117 10.34 2.02 -20.08
CA GLU A 117 11.28 3.00 -20.60
C GLU A 117 12.40 2.28 -21.37
N GLU A 118 12.58 2.63 -22.65
CA GLU A 118 13.71 2.13 -23.43
C GLU A 118 14.95 3.02 -23.23
N SER A 119 16.05 2.43 -22.79
CA SER A 119 17.36 3.09 -22.70
C SER A 119 18.47 2.14 -23.16
N ASP A 120 19.37 2.61 -24.00
CA ASP A 120 20.50 1.83 -24.55
C ASP A 120 20.09 0.48 -25.19
N GLY A 121 18.90 0.43 -25.80
CA GLY A 121 18.35 -0.77 -26.43
C GLY A 121 17.86 -1.83 -25.42
N LYS A 122 17.63 -1.45 -24.17
CA LYS A 122 17.03 -2.29 -23.12
C LYS A 122 15.76 -1.65 -22.59
N THR A 123 14.76 -2.48 -22.28
CA THR A 123 13.53 -2.06 -21.62
C THR A 123 13.71 -2.12 -20.10
N TYR A 124 13.36 -1.04 -19.43
CA TYR A 124 13.33 -0.92 -17.97
C TYR A 124 11.90 -0.64 -17.53
N ILE A 125 11.52 -1.20 -16.38
CA ILE A 125 10.27 -0.84 -15.71
C ILE A 125 10.59 0.27 -14.72
N LYS A 126 9.78 1.33 -14.76
CA LYS A 126 9.92 2.48 -13.87
C LYS A 126 8.62 2.73 -13.14
N LEU A 127 8.70 2.89 -11.83
CA LEU A 127 7.59 3.38 -11.02
C LEU A 127 7.38 4.87 -11.26
N ILE A 128 6.15 5.24 -11.63
CA ILE A 128 5.68 6.62 -11.79
C ILE A 128 4.74 6.95 -10.64
N ILE A 129 4.88 8.14 -10.08
CA ILE A 129 4.05 8.69 -9.00
C ILE A 129 3.77 10.15 -9.36
N GLU A 130 2.52 10.50 -9.69
CA GLU A 130 2.12 11.84 -10.17
C GLU A 130 0.85 12.40 -9.52
#